data_AF-A0A843F080-F1
#
_entry.id   AF-A0A843F080-F1
#
_cell.length_a   1.000
_cell.length_b   1.000
_cell.length_c   1.000
_cell.angle_alpha   90.00
_cell.angle_beta   90.00
_cell.angle_gamma   90.00
#
_symmetry.space_group_name_H-M   'P 1'
#
loop_
_entity.id
_entity.type
_entity.pdbx_description
1 polymer ?
#
loop_
_entity_poly.entity_id
_entity_poly.type
_entity_poly.pdbx_seq_one_letter_code
_entity_poly.pdbx_strand_id
1 'polypeptide(L)'
;EANKLIKNMAPEDKKEEWSLDFTNGSVAFGSAYHNWAINVPTMQETGINFKDIIEYCNADNEKELAQKVPLSDVLLGMVVEHLPSPKEAQVYRVPNIWDGDIESPARQCMVETSPDGPLAVMVTNVSVDKHAGEIATGRVYGGAIEKGTEVYLVGSHGKSRVQQVGVYFGPERVNTDRVPAGNIVYVAGAKGAIAGETLCSPEDKIKEFEGLEHISEPVVTVAVEAKNTKDLPKLIEVLRQVGKEDPTVKIDINEETGEHLVSGMGELHLEVIGYRIGEKGVDITTSEPIVVYRETVRKLSPQVEGKSPNKHNRFYITVEPLEPAIYDAIQDGDIKEGRVKGKEAANDFMEYGLDKEEARRVWSVHNRSLFLNMTRGIQYLDEVKELLLEGFESTLESGPLGEEISMGLKFKLHDAKLHEDAVHRGPAQVLPAIRNAILGAMTLAEPALLEPMQKVVIDTPNDYMGACTREIQNRRGQIVDMGQEGDMARIESKVPVAEMFGFAGDIRSAAEGRCLWSTEIAGFEPLPREMQNQIVREIRQRKGLSPEPFPTSHYLGDI
;
A
#
# COMPACT_ATOMS: atom_id res chain seq x y z
N GLU A 1 20.39 7.46 15.78
CA GLU A 1 19.80 7.08 14.47
C GLU A 1 18.36 7.54 14.34
N ALA A 2 17.49 7.23 15.31
CA ALA A 2 16.09 7.70 15.35
C ALA A 2 15.91 9.19 15.03
N ASN A 3 16.67 10.11 15.66
CA ASN A 3 16.58 11.54 15.34
C ASN A 3 16.98 11.91 13.91
N LYS A 4 17.82 11.12 13.24
CA LYS A 4 18.12 11.35 11.81
C LYS A 4 16.88 11.05 10.96
N LEU A 5 16.16 9.96 11.27
CA LEU A 5 14.91 9.62 10.60
C LEU A 5 13.84 10.69 10.85
N ILE A 6 13.66 11.11 12.09
CA ILE A 6 12.71 12.18 12.45
C ILE A 6 13.03 13.47 11.70
N LYS A 7 14.31 13.87 11.66
CA LYS A 7 14.73 15.08 10.92
C LYS A 7 14.47 15.01 9.42
N ASN A 8 14.49 13.80 8.85
CA ASN A 8 14.25 13.60 7.42
C ASN A 8 12.77 13.51 7.08
N MET A 9 11.94 12.90 7.93
CA MET A 9 10.56 12.53 7.61
C MET A 9 9.48 13.37 8.31
N ALA A 10 9.79 13.99 9.46
CA ALA A 10 8.79 14.76 10.19
C ALA A 10 8.43 16.07 9.46
N PRO A 11 7.20 16.58 9.64
CA PRO A 11 6.82 17.91 9.17
C PRO A 11 7.81 18.99 9.64
N GLU A 12 8.08 19.98 8.80
CA GLU A 12 9.12 21.00 9.06
C GLU A 12 8.90 21.75 10.38
N ASP A 13 7.64 21.98 10.76
CA ASP A 13 7.24 22.63 12.01
C ASP A 13 7.36 21.72 13.25
N LYS A 14 7.57 20.41 13.06
CA LYS A 14 7.63 19.40 14.13
C LYS A 14 8.99 18.72 14.30
N LYS A 15 9.95 18.91 13.38
CA LYS A 15 11.26 18.25 13.42
C LYS A 15 12.00 18.40 14.75
N GLU A 16 12.05 19.62 15.30
CA GLU A 16 12.73 19.88 16.57
C GLU A 16 11.89 19.38 17.77
N GLU A 17 10.57 19.58 17.73
CA GLU A 17 9.65 19.17 18.81
C GLU A 17 9.57 17.65 18.97
N TRP A 18 9.57 16.90 17.87
CA TRP A 18 9.49 15.43 17.86
C TRP A 18 10.85 14.76 18.01
N SER A 19 11.95 15.51 18.00
CA SER A 19 13.27 14.95 18.22
C SER A 19 13.35 14.35 19.62
N LEU A 20 13.84 13.12 19.70
CA LEU A 20 14.01 12.39 20.95
C LEU A 20 15.18 12.97 21.74
N ASP A 21 14.94 13.27 23.00
CA ASP A 21 15.95 13.74 23.94
C ASP A 21 15.97 12.83 25.17
N PHE A 22 17.12 12.22 25.43
CA PHE A 22 17.31 11.39 26.62
C PHE A 22 17.07 12.17 27.91
N THR A 23 17.45 13.44 27.95
CA THR A 23 17.43 14.26 29.17
C THR A 23 16.02 14.63 29.62
N ASN A 24 15.07 14.76 28.69
CA ASN A 24 13.69 15.10 29.00
C ASN A 24 12.79 13.90 29.29
N GLY A 25 13.32 12.67 29.20
CA GLY A 25 12.57 11.45 29.49
C GLY A 25 11.85 10.83 28.30
N SER A 26 11.94 11.40 27.09
CA SER A 26 11.31 10.86 25.87
C SER A 26 11.91 9.54 25.37
N VAL A 27 13.01 9.10 25.99
CA VAL A 27 13.66 7.81 25.75
C VAL A 27 13.77 7.03 27.05
N ALA A 28 13.27 5.79 27.05
CA ALA A 28 13.41 4.84 28.15
C ALA A 28 14.22 3.60 27.72
N PHE A 29 14.83 2.94 28.70
CA PHE A 29 15.63 1.71 28.54
C PHE A 29 15.10 0.66 29.50
N GLY A 30 15.18 -0.61 29.15
CA GLY A 30 14.75 -1.66 30.06
C GLY A 30 14.68 -3.03 29.44
N SER A 31 14.05 -3.95 30.17
CA SER A 31 13.72 -5.29 29.71
C SER A 31 12.21 -5.50 29.81
N ALA A 32 11.55 -5.59 28.67
CA ALA A 32 10.12 -5.92 28.62
C ALA A 32 9.86 -7.32 29.21
N TYR A 33 10.77 -8.27 28.98
CA TYR A 33 10.67 -9.63 29.50
C TYR A 33 10.79 -9.68 31.03
N HIS A 34 11.69 -8.88 31.61
CA HIS A 34 11.87 -8.81 33.06
C HIS A 34 11.02 -7.73 33.74
N ASN A 35 10.12 -7.06 33.02
CA ASN A 35 9.15 -6.09 33.52
C ASN A 35 9.75 -4.87 34.26
N TRP A 36 10.91 -4.37 33.83
CA TRP A 36 11.48 -3.12 34.33
C TRP A 36 11.88 -2.17 33.20
N ALA A 37 11.77 -0.86 33.44
CA ALA A 37 12.28 0.18 32.55
C ALA A 37 12.70 1.42 33.34
N ILE A 38 13.48 2.30 32.71
CA ILE A 38 13.95 3.53 33.33
C ILE A 38 14.14 4.64 32.28
N ASN A 39 13.84 5.88 32.66
CA ASN A 39 14.23 7.08 31.93
C ASN A 39 14.88 8.09 32.91
N VAL A 40 15.42 9.20 32.40
CA VAL A 40 16.12 10.18 33.25
C VAL A 40 15.25 10.72 34.39
N PRO A 41 13.98 11.11 34.17
CA PRO A 41 13.07 11.50 35.26
C PRO A 41 12.93 10.42 36.34
N THR A 42 12.70 9.16 35.96
CA THR A 42 12.60 8.05 36.92
C THR A 42 13.92 7.80 37.67
N MET A 43 15.07 7.96 37.02
CA MET A 43 16.38 7.86 37.70
C MET A 43 16.52 8.93 38.79
N GLN A 44 16.10 10.16 38.49
CA GLN A 44 16.15 11.28 39.44
C GLN A 44 15.19 11.09 40.61
N GLU A 45 14.00 10.53 40.36
CA GLU A 45 13.00 10.27 41.39
C GLU A 45 13.37 9.10 42.32
N THR A 46 13.80 7.99 41.73
CA THR A 46 14.09 6.74 42.48
C THR A 46 15.51 6.69 43.04
N GLY A 47 16.42 7.52 42.51
CA GLY A 47 17.85 7.50 42.82
C GLY A 47 18.61 6.32 42.19
N ILE A 48 17.94 5.46 41.43
CA ILE A 48 18.56 4.33 40.74
C ILE A 48 19.38 4.86 39.56
N ASN A 49 20.64 4.44 39.50
CA ASN A 49 21.54 4.78 38.41
C ASN A 49 21.97 3.54 37.61
N PHE A 50 22.68 3.75 36.50
CA PHE A 50 23.12 2.66 35.63
C PHE A 50 24.00 1.62 36.33
N LYS A 51 24.78 2.02 37.35
CA LYS A 51 25.60 1.08 38.12
C LYS A 51 24.72 0.12 38.91
N ASP A 52 23.67 0.63 39.55
CA ASP A 52 22.74 -0.21 40.31
C ASP A 52 22.03 -1.20 39.37
N ILE A 53 21.60 -0.75 38.19
CA ILE A 53 20.97 -1.62 37.17
C ILE A 53 21.92 -2.74 36.76
N ILE A 54 23.18 -2.42 36.44
CA ILE A 54 24.20 -3.41 36.07
C ILE A 54 24.42 -4.41 37.22
N GLU A 55 24.44 -3.95 38.46
CA GLU A 55 24.55 -4.81 39.65
C GLU A 55 23.35 -5.75 39.79
N TYR A 56 22.12 -5.26 39.60
CA TYR A 56 20.91 -6.08 39.62
C TYR A 56 20.89 -7.14 38.52
N CYS A 57 21.28 -6.77 37.29
CA CYS A 57 21.34 -7.71 36.17
C CYS A 57 22.43 -8.78 36.36
N ASN A 58 23.64 -8.39 36.80
CA ASN A 58 24.74 -9.33 37.02
C ASN A 58 24.49 -10.29 38.20
N ALA A 59 23.64 -9.90 39.15
CA ALA A 59 23.27 -10.71 40.29
C ALA A 59 22.00 -11.55 40.04
N ASP A 60 21.47 -11.60 38.81
CA ASP A 60 20.19 -12.24 38.45
C ASP A 60 19.01 -11.79 39.33
N ASN A 61 19.04 -10.55 39.82
CA ASN A 61 18.06 -10.00 40.75
C ASN A 61 17.17 -8.92 40.09
N GLU A 62 16.94 -9.04 38.77
CA GLU A 62 16.09 -8.13 37.99
C GLU A 62 14.64 -8.08 38.50
N LYS A 63 14.18 -9.11 39.22
CA LYS A 63 12.86 -9.13 39.84
C LYS A 63 12.71 -8.08 40.95
N GLU A 64 13.77 -7.80 41.71
CA GLU A 64 13.76 -6.71 42.70
C GLU A 64 13.82 -5.35 42.00
N LEU A 65 14.61 -5.25 40.92
CA LEU A 65 14.67 -4.04 40.10
C LEU A 65 13.29 -3.68 39.53
N ALA A 66 12.55 -4.67 39.02
CA ALA A 66 11.18 -4.49 38.51
C ALA A 66 10.17 -4.01 39.56
N GLN A 67 10.42 -4.24 40.86
CA GLN A 67 9.59 -3.69 41.92
C GLN A 67 9.89 -2.21 42.20
N LYS A 68 11.13 -1.78 41.92
CA LYS A 68 11.57 -0.40 42.16
C LYS A 68 11.28 0.52 40.98
N VAL A 69 11.42 -0.01 39.76
CA VAL A 69 11.15 0.70 38.50
C VAL A 69 10.29 -0.16 37.57
N PRO A 70 8.98 -0.30 37.88
CA PRO A 70 8.08 -1.14 37.10
C PRO A 70 7.99 -0.64 35.65
N LEU A 71 8.06 -1.58 34.70
CA LEU A 71 7.97 -1.28 33.26
C LEU A 71 6.74 -0.45 32.90
N SER A 72 5.57 -0.86 33.42
CA SER A 72 4.30 -0.21 33.13
C SER A 72 4.28 1.24 33.59
N ASP A 73 4.81 1.52 34.77
CA ASP A 73 4.70 2.84 35.39
C ASP A 73 5.58 3.83 34.64
N VAL A 74 6.80 3.41 34.30
CA VAL A 74 7.74 4.24 33.52
C VAL A 74 7.24 4.45 32.10
N LEU A 75 6.89 3.39 31.38
CA LEU A 75 6.49 3.52 29.97
C LEU A 75 5.13 4.19 29.81
N LEU A 76 4.12 3.87 30.63
CA LEU A 76 2.82 4.53 30.53
C LEU A 76 2.90 5.99 31.00
N GLY A 77 3.73 6.30 32.00
CA GLY A 77 4.06 7.68 32.38
C GLY A 77 4.68 8.44 31.21
N MET A 78 5.70 7.85 30.57
CA MET A 78 6.35 8.43 29.38
C MET A 78 5.38 8.63 28.21
N VAL A 79 4.46 7.69 27.99
CA VAL A 79 3.38 7.81 26.98
C VAL A 79 2.48 9.00 27.29
N VAL A 80 2.04 9.16 28.54
CA VAL A 80 1.16 10.27 28.95
C VAL A 80 1.88 11.62 28.83
N GLU A 81 3.17 11.67 29.12
CA GLU A 81 3.95 12.91 29.09
C GLU A 81 4.31 13.36 27.66
N HIS A 82 4.69 12.41 26.79
CA HIS A 82 5.28 12.76 25.49
C HIS A 82 4.38 12.47 24.28
N LEU A 83 3.36 11.61 24.39
CA LEU A 83 2.44 11.36 23.28
C LEU A 83 1.20 12.27 23.38
N PRO A 84 0.78 12.91 22.26
CA PRO A 84 -0.28 13.89 22.29
C PRO A 84 -1.65 13.26 22.52
N SER A 85 -2.52 13.98 23.23
CA SER A 85 -3.93 13.62 23.34
C SER A 85 -4.65 13.72 21.99
N PRO A 86 -5.81 13.08 21.78
CA PRO A 86 -6.60 13.24 20.56
C PRO A 86 -6.91 14.70 20.23
N LYS A 87 -7.17 15.53 21.25
CA LYS A 87 -7.50 16.95 21.11
C LYS A 87 -6.34 17.78 20.56
N GLU A 88 -5.11 17.43 20.90
CA GLU A 88 -3.90 18.08 20.36
C GLU A 88 -3.54 17.49 18.99
N ALA A 89 -3.58 16.16 18.87
CA ALA A 89 -3.15 15.46 17.66
C ALA A 89 -4.05 15.72 16.46
N GLN A 90 -5.37 15.81 16.66
CA GLN A 90 -6.31 15.96 15.54
C GLN A 90 -6.17 17.30 14.82
N VAL A 91 -5.64 18.34 15.47
CA VAL A 91 -5.43 19.66 14.86
C VAL A 91 -4.50 19.60 13.66
N TYR A 92 -3.38 18.87 13.75
CA TYR A 92 -2.41 18.75 12.67
C TYR A 92 -2.56 17.45 11.86
N ARG A 93 -3.20 16.40 12.40
CA ARG A 93 -3.40 15.13 11.67
C ARG A 93 -4.57 15.19 10.70
N VAL A 94 -5.72 15.76 11.08
CA VAL A 94 -6.93 15.77 10.23
C VAL A 94 -6.67 16.39 8.85
N PRO A 95 -5.94 17.52 8.71
CA PRO A 95 -5.59 18.08 7.40
C PRO A 95 -4.81 17.12 6.48
N ASN A 96 -4.05 16.18 7.04
CA ASN A 96 -3.16 15.30 6.29
C ASN A 96 -3.79 13.94 5.97
N ILE A 97 -4.83 13.53 6.71
CA ILE A 97 -5.47 12.20 6.54
C ILE A 97 -6.88 12.28 5.94
N TRP A 98 -7.40 13.50 5.75
CA TRP A 98 -8.73 13.75 5.24
C TRP A 98 -8.76 14.96 4.32
N ASP A 99 -9.06 14.73 3.05
CA ASP A 99 -8.95 15.68 1.96
C ASP A 99 -10.29 16.36 1.61
N GLY A 100 -11.20 16.43 2.59
CA GLY A 100 -12.48 17.11 2.45
C GLY A 100 -12.41 18.62 2.71
N ASP A 101 -13.53 19.29 2.49
CA ASP A 101 -13.61 20.76 2.50
C ASP A 101 -13.16 21.36 3.84
N ILE A 102 -12.27 22.35 3.74
CA ILE A 102 -11.66 23.10 4.85
C ILE A 102 -12.73 23.78 5.70
N GLU A 103 -13.79 24.29 5.08
CA GLU A 103 -14.86 25.02 5.76
C GLU A 103 -16.00 24.11 6.23
N SER A 104 -15.91 22.79 6.01
CA SER A 104 -17.00 21.89 6.37
C SER A 104 -17.19 21.77 7.90
N PRO A 105 -18.44 21.73 8.38
CA PRO A 105 -18.74 21.47 9.79
C PRO A 105 -18.14 20.15 10.30
N ALA A 106 -18.04 19.14 9.42
CA ALA A 106 -17.43 17.86 9.74
C ALA A 106 -15.93 18.00 10.04
N ARG A 107 -15.18 18.77 9.24
CA ARG A 107 -13.75 19.00 9.49
C ARG A 107 -13.51 19.72 10.80
N GLN A 108 -14.28 20.77 11.07
CA GLN A 108 -14.17 21.51 12.34
C GLN A 108 -14.47 20.60 13.52
N CYS A 109 -15.52 19.79 13.43
CA CYS A 109 -15.85 18.80 14.44
C CYS A 109 -14.70 17.80 14.69
N MET A 110 -14.06 17.31 13.62
CA MET A 110 -12.89 16.43 13.74
C MET A 110 -11.67 17.15 14.34
N VAL A 111 -11.35 18.37 13.90
CA VAL A 111 -10.21 19.14 14.42
C VAL A 111 -10.38 19.43 15.92
N GLU A 112 -11.59 19.79 16.35
CA GLU A 112 -11.90 20.10 17.75
C GLU A 112 -12.10 18.84 18.62
N THR A 113 -12.13 17.64 18.02
CA THR A 113 -12.48 16.39 18.69
C THR A 113 -13.85 16.52 19.38
N SER A 114 -14.82 17.11 18.69
CA SER A 114 -16.13 17.45 19.25
C SER A 114 -17.08 16.24 19.23
N PRO A 115 -17.74 15.89 20.34
CA PRO A 115 -18.72 14.80 20.37
C PRO A 115 -20.10 15.18 19.82
N ASP A 116 -20.35 16.47 19.59
CA ASP A 116 -21.69 17.02 19.30
C ASP A 116 -21.90 17.41 17.83
N GLY A 117 -20.92 17.12 16.96
CA GLY A 117 -21.00 17.37 15.52
C GLY A 117 -21.19 16.10 14.69
N PRO A 118 -21.01 16.20 13.35
CA PRO A 118 -21.19 15.08 12.43
C PRO A 118 -20.29 13.89 12.79
N LEU A 119 -20.86 12.68 12.73
CA LEU A 119 -20.12 11.45 12.97
C LEU A 119 -19.08 11.22 11.87
N ALA A 120 -17.82 11.05 12.27
CA ALA A 120 -16.72 10.66 11.41
C ALA A 120 -15.87 9.59 12.10
N VAL A 121 -15.92 8.35 11.56
CA VAL A 121 -15.15 7.21 12.08
C VAL A 121 -14.32 6.61 10.94
N MET A 122 -13.03 6.39 11.20
CA MET A 122 -12.15 5.63 10.31
C MET A 122 -12.01 4.21 10.83
N VAL A 123 -12.38 3.21 10.03
CA VAL A 123 -12.19 1.80 10.35
C VAL A 123 -10.72 1.44 10.12
N THR A 124 -10.06 0.91 11.14
CA THR A 124 -8.64 0.54 11.07
C THR A 124 -8.44 -0.95 10.86
N ASN A 125 -9.37 -1.78 11.36
CA ASN A 125 -9.30 -3.23 11.24
C ASN A 125 -10.71 -3.82 11.23
N VAL A 126 -10.92 -4.88 10.46
CA VAL A 126 -12.13 -5.70 10.50
C VAL A 126 -11.73 -7.12 10.86
N SER A 127 -12.30 -7.62 11.95
CA SER A 127 -12.14 -9.01 12.37
C SER A 127 -13.50 -9.70 12.41
N VAL A 128 -13.53 -11.00 12.13
CA VAL A 128 -14.76 -11.79 12.24
C VAL A 128 -14.71 -12.61 13.52
N ASP A 129 -15.58 -12.28 14.46
CA ASP A 129 -15.78 -13.06 15.68
C ASP A 129 -16.84 -14.16 15.47
N LYS A 130 -16.61 -15.32 16.08
CA LYS A 130 -17.49 -16.49 15.93
C LYS A 130 -18.90 -16.29 16.48
N HIS A 131 -19.09 -15.41 17.46
CA HIS A 131 -20.38 -15.18 18.13
C HIS A 131 -21.00 -13.82 17.75
N ALA A 132 -20.17 -12.78 17.66
CA ALA A 132 -20.62 -11.43 17.39
C ALA A 132 -20.55 -11.01 15.91
N GLY A 133 -19.98 -11.86 15.03
CA GLY A 133 -19.91 -11.62 13.59
C GLY A 133 -18.81 -10.63 13.20
N GLU A 134 -19.02 -9.89 12.10
CA GLU A 134 -18.08 -8.86 11.64
C GLU A 134 -17.99 -7.70 12.64
N ILE A 135 -16.77 -7.43 13.11
CA ILE A 135 -16.46 -6.37 14.07
C ILE A 135 -15.43 -5.46 13.45
N ALA A 136 -15.86 -4.22 13.21
CA ALA A 136 -15.02 -3.14 12.75
C ALA A 136 -14.45 -2.41 13.96
N THR A 137 -13.13 -2.41 14.10
CA THR A 137 -12.42 -1.55 15.03
C THR A 137 -12.02 -0.28 14.30
N GLY A 138 -12.23 0.87 14.92
CA GLY A 138 -11.94 2.15 14.28
C GLY A 138 -11.69 3.26 15.29
N ARG A 139 -11.42 4.46 14.78
CA ARG A 139 -11.23 5.67 15.57
C ARG A 139 -12.33 6.68 15.25
N VAL A 140 -13.01 7.18 16.28
CA VAL A 140 -13.99 8.27 16.16
C VAL A 140 -13.24 9.60 16.15
N TYR A 141 -13.21 10.30 15.02
CA TYR A 141 -12.56 11.61 14.91
C TYR A 141 -13.51 12.75 15.29
N GLY A 142 -14.78 12.66 14.89
CA GLY A 142 -15.82 13.66 15.18
C GLY A 142 -17.17 13.01 15.48
N GLY A 143 -18.00 13.70 16.25
CA GLY A 143 -19.32 13.25 16.66
C GLY A 143 -19.27 12.12 17.69
N ALA A 144 -20.36 11.36 17.76
CA ALA A 144 -20.46 10.18 18.62
C ALA A 144 -21.24 9.08 17.92
N ILE A 145 -20.76 7.84 18.04
CA ILE A 145 -21.43 6.66 17.51
C ILE A 145 -22.23 6.00 18.62
N GLU A 146 -23.48 5.67 18.31
CA GLU A 146 -24.46 5.14 19.26
C GLU A 146 -25.00 3.80 18.80
N LYS A 147 -25.38 2.98 19.79
CA LYS A 147 -26.03 1.70 19.54
C LYS A 147 -27.37 1.93 18.83
N GLY A 148 -27.59 1.21 17.73
CA GLY A 148 -28.85 1.24 16.98
C GLY A 148 -28.92 2.32 15.90
N THR A 149 -27.89 3.17 15.78
CA THR A 149 -27.80 4.24 14.78
C THR A 149 -27.50 3.66 13.40
N GLU A 150 -28.11 4.27 12.37
CA GLU A 150 -27.79 3.98 10.97
C GLU A 150 -26.54 4.76 10.59
N VAL A 151 -25.57 4.09 9.99
CA VAL A 151 -24.32 4.67 9.49
C VAL A 151 -24.21 4.43 8.00
N TYR A 152 -23.62 5.38 7.30
CA TYR A 152 -23.29 5.28 5.89
C TYR A 152 -21.80 4.92 5.74
N LEU A 153 -21.52 3.89 4.95
CA LEU A 153 -20.19 3.47 4.55
C LEU A 153 -19.86 4.24 3.28
N VAL A 154 -18.85 5.11 3.34
CA VAL A 154 -18.55 6.04 2.26
C VAL A 154 -17.96 5.31 1.06
N GLY A 155 -16.91 4.51 1.27
CA GLY A 155 -16.21 3.78 0.20
C GLY A 155 -17.09 2.69 -0.42
N SER A 156 -17.76 1.90 0.43
CA SER A 156 -18.68 0.86 -0.03
C SER A 156 -20.01 1.37 -0.59
N HIS A 157 -20.28 2.69 -0.52
CA HIS A 157 -21.56 3.31 -0.90
C HIS A 157 -22.79 2.61 -0.29
N GLY A 158 -22.67 2.16 0.96
CA GLY A 158 -23.64 1.31 1.63
C GLY A 158 -24.22 1.95 2.88
N LYS A 159 -25.34 1.41 3.35
CA LYS A 159 -25.87 1.73 4.69
C LYS A 159 -25.83 0.50 5.57
N SER A 160 -25.45 0.69 6.82
CA SER A 160 -25.57 -0.35 7.82
C SER A 160 -26.12 0.19 9.13
N ARG A 161 -26.61 -0.70 9.99
CA ARG A 161 -27.11 -0.36 11.31
C ARG A 161 -26.20 -0.91 12.38
N VAL A 162 -25.73 -0.05 13.26
CA VAL A 162 -24.87 -0.41 14.40
C VAL A 162 -25.69 -1.26 15.37
N GLN A 163 -25.28 -2.51 15.58
CA GLN A 163 -25.96 -3.44 16.50
C GLN A 163 -25.41 -3.31 17.92
N GLN A 164 -24.10 -3.20 18.02
CA GLN A 164 -23.38 -2.97 19.26
C GLN A 164 -22.24 -2.01 18.99
N VAL A 165 -21.97 -1.18 19.99
CA VAL A 165 -20.82 -0.28 20.02
C VAL A 165 -20.15 -0.44 21.36
N GLY A 166 -18.85 -0.20 21.42
CA GLY A 166 -18.16 -0.22 22.68
C GLY A 166 -16.68 0.10 22.58
N VAL A 167 -16.01 -0.06 23.70
CA VAL A 167 -14.59 0.25 23.88
C VAL A 167 -13.84 -1.00 24.33
N TYR A 168 -12.51 -0.90 24.35
CA TYR A 168 -11.64 -1.96 24.85
C TYR A 168 -11.30 -1.72 26.33
N PHE A 169 -11.40 -2.77 27.14
CA PHE A 169 -10.90 -2.83 28.50
C PHE A 169 -9.85 -3.94 28.58
N GLY A 170 -8.59 -3.55 28.40
CA GLY A 170 -7.52 -4.52 28.14
C GLY A 170 -7.81 -5.34 26.87
N PRO A 171 -7.78 -6.68 26.93
CA PRO A 171 -8.10 -7.52 25.77
C PRO A 171 -9.61 -7.69 25.53
N GLU A 172 -10.46 -7.29 26.47
CA GLU A 172 -11.90 -7.51 26.40
C GLU A 172 -12.63 -6.34 25.75
N ARG A 173 -13.76 -6.65 25.11
CA ARG A 173 -14.64 -5.68 24.49
C ARG A 173 -15.80 -5.40 25.44
N VAL A 174 -15.98 -4.14 25.82
CA VAL A 174 -17.05 -3.71 26.73
C VAL A 174 -18.09 -2.94 25.94
N ASN A 175 -19.31 -3.47 25.90
CA ASN A 175 -20.46 -2.81 25.28
C ASN A 175 -20.78 -1.48 25.98
N THR A 176 -21.03 -0.44 25.20
CA THR A 176 -21.51 0.87 25.68
C THR A 176 -22.68 1.35 24.83
N ASP A 177 -23.42 2.35 25.32
CA ASP A 177 -24.54 2.93 24.56
C ASP A 177 -24.07 3.98 23.54
N ARG A 178 -22.98 4.70 23.87
CA ARG A 178 -22.42 5.80 23.09
C ARG A 178 -20.90 5.84 23.23
N VAL A 179 -20.19 6.09 22.13
CA VAL A 179 -18.73 6.32 22.13
C VAL A 179 -18.43 7.66 21.42
N PRO A 180 -17.88 8.66 22.14
CA PRO A 180 -17.61 9.98 21.57
C PRO A 180 -16.27 10.06 20.84
N ALA A 181 -16.08 11.16 20.10
CA ALA A 181 -14.84 11.54 19.44
C ALA A 181 -13.60 11.42 20.34
N GLY A 182 -12.48 11.04 19.73
CA GLY A 182 -11.19 10.80 20.37
C GLY A 182 -10.95 9.35 20.80
N ASN A 183 -11.98 8.50 20.80
CA ASN A 183 -11.88 7.12 21.27
C ASN A 183 -11.62 6.12 20.13
N ILE A 184 -10.96 5.01 20.50
CA ILE A 184 -11.00 3.77 19.72
C ILE A 184 -12.31 3.06 20.04
N VAL A 185 -13.03 2.68 19.01
CA VAL A 185 -14.35 2.05 19.09
C VAL A 185 -14.30 0.68 18.42
N TYR A 186 -15.04 -0.29 18.94
CA TYR A 186 -15.47 -1.44 18.16
C TYR A 186 -16.95 -1.31 17.82
N VAL A 187 -17.29 -1.68 16.60
CA VAL A 187 -18.64 -1.59 16.03
C VAL A 187 -19.02 -2.95 15.49
N ALA A 188 -20.04 -3.58 16.08
CA ALA A 188 -20.63 -4.79 15.55
C ALA A 188 -21.84 -4.43 14.67
N GLY A 189 -21.97 -5.12 13.54
CA GLY A 189 -23.05 -4.88 12.58
C GLY A 189 -22.75 -3.83 11.52
N ALA A 190 -21.51 -3.34 11.41
CA ALA A 190 -21.03 -2.56 10.26
C ALA A 190 -20.79 -3.49 9.05
N LYS A 191 -21.86 -4.11 8.53
CA LYS A 191 -21.77 -5.09 7.45
C LYS A 191 -21.20 -4.44 6.19
N GLY A 192 -20.19 -5.09 5.62
CA GLY A 192 -19.50 -4.60 4.42
C GLY A 192 -18.39 -3.60 4.70
N ALA A 193 -18.14 -3.22 5.96
CA ALA A 193 -16.96 -2.43 6.29
C ALA A 193 -15.68 -3.24 6.01
N ILE A 194 -14.65 -2.53 5.56
CA ILE A 194 -13.29 -3.02 5.33
C ILE A 194 -12.29 -2.14 6.09
N ALA A 195 -11.04 -2.58 6.21
CA ALA A 195 -9.99 -1.72 6.74
C ALA A 195 -9.82 -0.49 5.82
N GLY A 196 -9.72 0.70 6.41
CA GLY A 196 -9.71 1.98 5.68
C GLY A 196 -11.10 2.58 5.44
N GLU A 197 -12.19 1.84 5.65
CA GLU A 197 -13.56 2.34 5.41
C GLU A 197 -13.89 3.55 6.31
N THR A 198 -14.72 4.45 5.78
CA THR A 198 -15.20 5.63 6.51
C THR A 198 -16.67 5.45 6.87
N LEU A 199 -16.99 5.52 8.16
CA LEU A 199 -18.37 5.51 8.66
C LEU A 199 -18.79 6.93 9.02
N CYS A 200 -19.96 7.35 8.52
CA CYS A 200 -20.54 8.65 8.86
C CYS A 200 -22.06 8.60 9.04
N SER A 201 -22.64 9.73 9.44
CA SER A 201 -24.10 9.88 9.44
C SER A 201 -24.65 9.80 7.99
N PRO A 202 -25.76 9.10 7.74
CA PRO A 202 -26.41 9.09 6.42
C PRO A 202 -26.95 10.46 5.99
N GLU A 203 -27.26 11.33 6.95
CA GLU A 203 -27.79 12.68 6.74
C GLU A 203 -26.65 13.68 6.46
N ASP A 204 -25.52 13.52 7.17
CA ASP A 204 -24.32 14.35 7.02
C ASP A 204 -23.20 13.53 6.39
N LYS A 205 -23.32 13.27 5.07
CA LYS A 205 -22.29 12.53 4.34
C LYS A 205 -20.99 13.32 4.31
N ILE A 206 -19.92 12.71 4.80
CA ILE A 206 -18.57 13.25 4.72
C ILE A 206 -17.81 12.61 3.55
N LYS A 207 -16.73 13.26 3.14
CA LYS A 207 -15.76 12.65 2.22
C LYS A 207 -15.03 11.50 2.94
N GLU A 208 -14.59 10.51 2.18
CA GLU A 208 -13.82 9.38 2.70
C GLU A 208 -12.50 9.88 3.34
N PHE A 209 -12.08 9.23 4.42
CA PHE A 209 -10.67 9.30 4.84
C PHE A 209 -9.80 8.69 3.74
N GLU A 210 -8.54 9.09 3.72
CA GLU A 210 -7.59 8.38 2.87
C GLU A 210 -7.57 6.90 3.30
N GLY A 211 -7.72 6.02 2.31
CA GLY A 211 -7.64 4.59 2.54
C GLY A 211 -6.30 4.23 3.19
N LEU A 212 -6.23 3.05 3.82
CA LEU A 212 -4.95 2.50 4.22
C LEU A 212 -4.23 2.02 2.95
N GLU A 213 -3.63 2.96 2.21
CA GLU A 213 -2.71 2.61 1.13
C GLU A 213 -1.45 2.03 1.76
N HIS A 214 -1.30 0.72 1.63
CA HIS A 214 -0.01 0.12 1.91
C HIS A 214 0.96 0.57 0.81
N ILE A 215 2.08 1.18 1.23
CA ILE A 215 3.19 1.64 0.36
C ILE A 215 3.72 0.50 -0.54
N SER A 216 3.37 -0.75 -0.21
CA SER A 216 3.87 -1.97 -0.83
C SER A 216 2.78 -2.74 -1.57
N GLU A 217 2.95 -2.87 -2.89
CA GLU A 217 2.13 -3.73 -3.74
C GLU A 217 2.48 -5.22 -3.53
N PRO A 218 1.52 -6.15 -3.68
CA PRO A 218 1.83 -7.58 -3.63
C PRO A 218 2.68 -8.02 -4.84
N VAL A 219 3.74 -8.78 -4.56
CA VAL A 219 4.79 -9.14 -5.54
C VAL A 219 4.88 -10.63 -5.85
N VAL A 220 4.20 -11.48 -5.07
CA VAL A 220 4.12 -12.93 -5.30
C VAL A 220 2.66 -13.37 -5.30
N THR A 221 2.28 -14.26 -6.22
CA THR A 221 0.95 -14.86 -6.30
C THR A 221 1.04 -16.38 -6.23
N VAL A 222 0.10 -17.03 -5.54
CA VAL A 222 -0.11 -18.48 -5.58
C VAL A 222 -1.56 -18.77 -5.97
N ALA A 223 -1.80 -19.83 -6.74
CA ALA A 223 -3.13 -20.39 -6.89
C ALA A 223 -3.45 -21.28 -5.69
N VAL A 224 -4.63 -21.11 -5.12
CA VAL A 224 -5.14 -21.84 -3.97
C VAL A 224 -6.41 -22.57 -4.37
N GLU A 225 -6.42 -23.88 -4.13
CA GLU A 225 -7.57 -24.75 -4.39
C GLU A 225 -7.93 -25.54 -3.15
N ALA A 226 -9.21 -25.88 -2.99
CA ALA A 226 -9.65 -26.79 -1.93
C ALA A 226 -9.30 -28.24 -2.32
N LYS A 227 -8.68 -29.00 -1.40
CA LYS A 227 -8.41 -30.44 -1.63
C LYS A 227 -9.67 -31.25 -1.89
N ASN A 228 -10.78 -30.86 -1.26
CA ASN A 228 -12.08 -31.46 -1.49
C ASN A 228 -13.03 -30.43 -2.12
N THR A 229 -13.69 -30.80 -3.20
CA THR A 229 -14.68 -29.96 -3.89
C THR A 229 -15.86 -29.55 -3.00
N LYS A 230 -16.20 -30.34 -1.98
CA LYS A 230 -17.23 -30.01 -0.98
C LYS A 230 -16.89 -28.76 -0.14
N ASP A 231 -15.60 -28.44 -0.02
CA ASP A 231 -15.11 -27.35 0.83
C ASP A 231 -14.97 -26.04 0.03
N LEU A 232 -15.22 -26.05 -1.29
CA LEU A 232 -15.12 -24.87 -2.16
C LEU A 232 -15.93 -23.65 -1.66
N PRO A 233 -17.23 -23.78 -1.28
CA PRO A 233 -17.98 -22.62 -0.78
C PRO A 233 -17.36 -22.03 0.50
N LYS A 234 -16.82 -22.90 1.36
CA LYS A 234 -16.16 -22.50 2.61
C LYS A 234 -14.80 -21.86 2.33
N LEU A 235 -14.05 -22.34 1.32
CA LEU A 235 -12.80 -21.72 0.90
C LEU A 235 -13.03 -20.28 0.44
N ILE A 236 -14.05 -20.04 -0.39
CA ILE A 236 -14.40 -18.69 -0.87
C ILE A 236 -14.72 -17.76 0.31
N GLU A 237 -15.49 -18.22 1.30
CA GLU A 237 -15.79 -17.46 2.51
C GLU A 237 -14.52 -17.14 3.32
N VAL A 238 -13.67 -18.13 3.53
CA VAL A 238 -12.40 -17.99 4.26
C VAL A 238 -11.44 -17.04 3.55
N LEU A 239 -11.29 -17.16 2.22
CA LEU A 239 -10.45 -16.28 1.42
C LEU A 239 -10.94 -14.84 1.52
N ARG A 240 -12.25 -14.59 1.32
CA ARG A 240 -12.83 -13.25 1.49
C ARG A 240 -12.57 -12.68 2.89
N GLN A 241 -12.64 -13.52 3.92
CA GLN A 241 -12.33 -13.11 5.29
C GLN A 241 -10.84 -12.77 5.45
N VAL A 242 -9.93 -13.58 4.91
CA VAL A 242 -8.48 -13.32 4.97
C VAL A 242 -8.13 -11.99 4.30
N GLY A 243 -8.66 -11.71 3.10
CA GLY A 243 -8.42 -10.43 2.41
C GLY A 243 -9.00 -9.22 3.14
N LYS A 244 -10.02 -9.40 3.98
CA LYS A 244 -10.52 -8.33 4.87
C LYS A 244 -9.66 -8.12 6.11
N GLU A 245 -9.07 -9.20 6.65
CA GLU A 245 -8.22 -9.18 7.84
C GLU A 245 -6.81 -8.66 7.52
N ASP A 246 -6.28 -8.99 6.34
CA ASP A 246 -4.95 -8.58 5.88
C ASP A 246 -5.04 -7.80 4.55
N PRO A 247 -5.06 -6.46 4.60
CA PRO A 247 -5.13 -5.61 3.41
C PRO A 247 -3.89 -5.69 2.50
N THR A 248 -2.78 -6.30 2.93
CA THR A 248 -1.60 -6.51 2.09
C THR A 248 -1.73 -7.72 1.16
N VAL A 249 -2.83 -8.49 1.31
CA VAL A 249 -3.14 -9.66 0.49
C VAL A 249 -4.25 -9.32 -0.50
N LYS A 250 -3.98 -9.48 -1.80
CA LYS A 250 -4.99 -9.37 -2.86
C LYS A 250 -5.50 -10.75 -3.22
N ILE A 251 -6.81 -10.91 -3.30
CA ILE A 251 -7.47 -12.18 -3.58
C ILE A 251 -8.36 -12.03 -4.80
N ASP A 252 -8.06 -12.79 -5.85
CA ASP A 252 -8.87 -12.85 -7.07
C ASP A 252 -9.53 -14.24 -7.15
N ILE A 253 -10.87 -14.25 -7.07
CA ILE A 253 -11.66 -15.48 -7.01
C ILE A 253 -12.25 -15.77 -8.39
N ASN A 254 -11.77 -16.81 -9.06
CA ASN A 254 -12.39 -17.29 -10.29
C ASN A 254 -13.45 -18.36 -9.96
N GLU A 255 -14.73 -17.96 -10.01
CA GLU A 255 -15.85 -18.86 -9.76
C GLU A 255 -16.07 -19.88 -10.89
N GLU A 256 -15.55 -19.62 -12.09
CA GLU A 256 -15.70 -20.52 -13.25
C GLU A 256 -14.68 -21.66 -13.25
N THR A 257 -13.42 -21.38 -12.89
CA THR A 257 -12.35 -22.40 -12.88
C THR A 257 -12.19 -23.08 -11.52
N GLY A 258 -12.63 -22.43 -10.43
CA GLY A 258 -12.38 -22.90 -9.06
C GLY A 258 -10.95 -22.66 -8.57
N GLU A 259 -10.10 -22.05 -9.41
CA GLU A 259 -8.78 -21.55 -9.02
C GLU A 259 -8.94 -20.18 -8.36
N HIS A 260 -8.28 -19.98 -7.22
CA HIS A 260 -8.29 -18.70 -6.52
C HIS A 260 -6.87 -18.18 -6.40
N LEU A 261 -6.60 -16.98 -6.92
CA LEU A 261 -5.27 -16.38 -6.86
C LEU A 261 -5.14 -15.58 -5.57
N VAL A 262 -4.08 -15.84 -4.80
CA VAL A 262 -3.74 -15.12 -3.58
C VAL A 262 -2.38 -14.48 -3.78
N SER A 263 -2.36 -13.15 -3.80
CA SER A 263 -1.17 -12.33 -4.01
C SER A 263 -0.76 -11.65 -2.71
N GLY A 264 0.53 -11.66 -2.38
CA GLY A 264 1.07 -11.06 -1.16
C GLY A 264 2.54 -10.62 -1.29
N MET A 265 3.14 -10.32 -0.15
CA MET A 265 4.47 -9.70 -0.03
C MET A 265 5.66 -10.62 -0.32
N GLY A 266 5.46 -11.94 -0.29
CA GLY A 266 6.54 -12.91 -0.45
C GLY A 266 6.11 -14.34 -0.12
N GLU A 267 6.99 -15.31 -0.38
CA GLU A 267 6.74 -16.74 -0.18
C GLU A 267 6.33 -17.06 1.27
N LEU A 268 7.11 -16.61 2.25
CA LEU A 268 6.82 -16.85 3.68
C LEU A 268 5.47 -16.24 4.10
N HIS A 269 5.13 -15.07 3.56
CA HIS A 269 3.85 -14.43 3.86
C HIS A 269 2.69 -15.31 3.36
N LEU A 270 2.76 -15.79 2.11
CA LEU A 270 1.75 -16.66 1.54
C LEU A 270 1.67 -18.02 2.25
N GLU A 271 2.78 -18.56 2.74
CA GLU A 271 2.80 -19.78 3.55
C GLU A 271 2.03 -19.59 4.87
N VAL A 272 2.22 -18.44 5.56
CA VAL A 272 1.48 -18.09 6.77
C VAL A 272 -0.02 -17.95 6.47
N ILE A 273 -0.38 -17.34 5.33
CA ILE A 273 -1.77 -17.25 4.89
C ILE A 273 -2.36 -18.65 4.64
N GLY A 274 -1.62 -19.53 3.96
CA GLY A 274 -2.03 -20.91 3.74
C GLY A 274 -2.26 -21.68 5.05
N TYR A 275 -1.38 -21.49 6.03
CA TYR A 275 -1.55 -22.07 7.37
C TYR A 275 -2.81 -21.54 8.07
N ARG A 276 -3.07 -20.22 8.03
CA ARG A 276 -4.28 -19.60 8.62
C ARG A 276 -5.58 -20.11 7.97
N ILE A 277 -5.57 -20.37 6.67
CA ILE A 277 -6.71 -21.00 5.97
C ILE A 277 -6.96 -22.41 6.52
N GLY A 278 -5.88 -23.18 6.75
CA GLY A 278 -5.94 -24.48 7.41
C GLY A 278 -6.55 -24.44 8.82
N GLU A 279 -6.19 -23.44 9.64
CA GLU A 279 -6.78 -23.25 10.98
C GLU A 279 -8.29 -22.94 10.94
N LYS A 280 -8.78 -22.33 9.86
CA LYS A 280 -10.21 -22.11 9.62
C LYS A 280 -10.93 -23.39 9.12
N GLY A 281 -10.20 -24.49 9.03
CA GLY A 281 -10.71 -25.84 8.75
C GLY A 281 -11.03 -26.06 7.28
N VAL A 282 -10.21 -25.53 6.37
CA VAL A 282 -10.23 -25.82 4.94
C VAL A 282 -8.86 -26.35 4.54
N ASP A 283 -8.81 -27.60 4.10
CA ASP A 283 -7.57 -28.17 3.58
C ASP A 283 -7.37 -27.69 2.14
N ILE A 284 -6.25 -27.00 1.91
CA ILE A 284 -5.92 -26.42 0.60
C ILE A 284 -4.68 -27.06 -0.04
N THR A 285 -4.61 -26.93 -1.36
CA THR A 285 -3.41 -27.12 -2.17
C THR A 285 -3.02 -25.79 -2.77
N THR A 286 -1.73 -25.48 -2.74
CA THR A 286 -1.16 -24.26 -3.30
C THR A 286 -0.27 -24.60 -4.50
N SER A 287 -0.35 -23.81 -5.57
CA SER A 287 0.59 -23.91 -6.68
C SER A 287 1.99 -23.45 -6.27
N GLU A 288 2.95 -23.64 -7.17
CA GLU A 288 4.23 -22.92 -7.06
C GLU A 288 3.98 -21.40 -7.11
N PRO A 289 4.72 -20.61 -6.32
CA PRO A 289 4.60 -19.16 -6.31
C PRO A 289 5.10 -18.55 -7.62
N ILE A 290 4.35 -17.59 -8.14
CA ILE A 290 4.73 -16.80 -9.32
C ILE A 290 5.03 -15.37 -8.92
N VAL A 291 5.97 -14.74 -9.62
CA VAL A 291 6.28 -13.33 -9.43
C VAL A 291 5.31 -12.47 -10.23
N VAL A 292 4.85 -11.40 -9.60
CA VAL A 292 4.02 -10.37 -10.23
C VAL A 292 4.95 -9.37 -10.91
N TYR A 293 4.92 -9.33 -12.24
CA TYR A 293 5.71 -8.39 -13.02
C TYR A 293 4.90 -7.12 -13.30
N ARG A 294 5.59 -6.10 -13.81
CA ARG A 294 4.97 -4.88 -14.35
C ARG A 294 5.51 -4.60 -15.74
N GLU A 295 4.80 -3.80 -16.52
CA GLU A 295 5.22 -3.35 -17.83
C GLU A 295 5.50 -1.85 -17.85
N THR A 296 6.50 -1.44 -18.63
CA THR A 296 6.79 -0.03 -18.87
C THR A 296 7.40 0.15 -20.26
N VAL A 297 7.86 1.36 -20.58
CA VAL A 297 8.60 1.67 -21.80
C VAL A 297 9.98 2.22 -21.46
N ARG A 298 10.96 2.10 -22.36
CA ARG A 298 12.32 2.62 -22.13
C ARG A 298 12.61 3.93 -22.85
N LYS A 299 11.79 4.32 -23.83
CA LYS A 299 12.02 5.48 -24.68
C LYS A 299 10.72 6.20 -25.00
N LEU A 300 10.85 7.44 -25.48
CA LEU A 300 9.75 8.17 -26.10
C LEU A 300 9.33 7.50 -27.41
N SER A 301 8.04 7.26 -27.57
CA SER A 301 7.45 6.76 -28.81
C SER A 301 7.38 7.86 -29.88
N PRO A 302 7.35 7.51 -31.17
CA PRO A 302 6.79 8.41 -32.18
C PRO A 302 5.32 8.70 -31.87
N GLN A 303 4.78 9.77 -32.46
CA GLN A 303 3.35 10.02 -32.39
C GLN A 303 2.59 8.94 -33.17
N VAL A 304 1.64 8.28 -32.52
CA VAL A 304 0.82 7.23 -33.12
C VAL A 304 -0.63 7.67 -33.25
N GLU A 305 -1.36 7.05 -34.18
CA GLU A 305 -2.77 7.31 -34.44
C GLU A 305 -3.64 6.12 -34.04
N GLY A 306 -4.48 6.30 -33.02
CA GLY A 306 -5.57 5.37 -32.70
C GLY A 306 -6.82 5.69 -33.50
N LYS A 307 -7.40 4.69 -34.17
CA LYS A 307 -8.62 4.84 -34.98
C LYS A 307 -9.78 4.08 -34.33
N SER A 308 -10.93 4.74 -34.25
CA SER A 308 -12.19 4.08 -33.88
C SER A 308 -12.61 3.04 -34.93
N PRO A 309 -13.39 2.01 -34.55
CA PRO A 309 -13.90 1.01 -35.49
C PRO A 309 -14.62 1.60 -36.71
N ASN A 310 -15.39 2.69 -36.52
CA ASN A 310 -16.06 3.41 -37.61
C ASN A 310 -15.14 4.36 -38.41
N LYS A 311 -13.86 4.50 -38.00
CA LYS A 311 -12.82 5.36 -38.61
C LYS A 311 -13.11 6.87 -38.59
N HIS A 312 -14.15 7.32 -37.87
CA HIS A 312 -14.51 8.73 -37.78
C HIS A 312 -13.71 9.46 -36.71
N ASN A 313 -13.43 8.79 -35.58
CA ASN A 313 -12.66 9.34 -34.47
C ASN A 313 -11.20 8.88 -34.53
N ARG A 314 -10.28 9.80 -34.28
CA ARG A 314 -8.83 9.58 -34.29
C ARG A 314 -8.20 10.26 -33.09
N PHE A 315 -7.25 9.60 -32.43
CA PHE A 315 -6.50 10.15 -31.30
C PHE A 315 -5.00 10.02 -31.60
N TYR A 316 -4.26 11.10 -31.40
CA TYR A 316 -2.83 11.15 -31.68
C TYR A 316 -2.06 11.28 -30.37
N ILE A 317 -1.31 10.23 -30.01
CA ILE A 317 -0.64 10.18 -28.71
C ILE A 317 0.84 9.84 -28.83
N THR A 318 1.61 10.20 -27.81
CA THR A 318 2.94 9.63 -27.53
C THR A 318 2.96 9.04 -26.12
N VAL A 319 3.88 8.10 -25.88
CA VAL A 319 4.21 7.61 -24.54
C VAL A 319 5.70 7.73 -24.30
N GLU A 320 6.09 8.08 -23.09
CA GLU A 320 7.49 8.08 -22.62
C GLU A 320 7.57 7.57 -21.17
N PRO A 321 8.77 7.17 -20.69
CA PRO A 321 8.96 6.84 -19.29
C PRO A 321 8.68 8.06 -18.41
N LEU A 322 8.03 7.83 -17.28
CA LEU A 322 7.80 8.87 -16.28
C LEU A 322 9.12 9.30 -15.62
N GLU A 323 9.23 10.58 -15.26
CA GLU A 323 10.37 11.08 -14.50
C GLU A 323 10.47 10.38 -13.12
N PRO A 324 11.68 9.94 -12.68
CA PRO A 324 11.85 9.25 -11.41
C PRO A 324 11.31 10.02 -10.20
N ALA A 325 11.53 11.35 -10.14
CA ALA A 325 11.02 12.17 -9.05
C ALA A 325 9.49 12.20 -8.96
N ILE A 326 8.79 12.16 -10.10
CA ILE A 326 7.33 12.08 -10.13
C ILE A 326 6.87 10.67 -9.76
N TYR A 327 7.55 9.64 -10.26
CA TYR A 327 7.28 8.25 -9.90
C TYR A 327 7.40 8.03 -8.38
N ASP A 328 8.47 8.52 -7.77
CA ASP A 328 8.73 8.42 -6.33
C ASP A 328 7.68 9.22 -5.54
N ALA A 329 7.35 10.44 -5.98
CA ALA A 329 6.30 11.25 -5.34
C ALA A 329 4.92 10.61 -5.38
N ILE A 330 4.57 9.89 -6.46
CA ILE A 330 3.32 9.10 -6.50
C ILE A 330 3.42 7.90 -5.56
N GLN A 331 4.58 7.23 -5.50
CA GLN A 331 4.81 6.08 -4.63
C GLN A 331 4.70 6.44 -3.14
N ASP A 332 5.25 7.60 -2.76
CA ASP A 332 5.31 8.05 -1.38
C ASP A 332 4.00 8.73 -0.93
N GLY A 333 3.05 8.94 -1.86
CA GLY A 333 1.74 9.53 -1.60
C GLY A 333 1.70 11.06 -1.67
N ASP A 334 2.82 11.71 -2.01
CA ASP A 334 2.89 13.16 -2.20
C ASP A 334 2.02 13.61 -3.39
N ILE A 335 2.00 12.82 -4.47
CA ILE A 335 1.10 13.00 -5.62
C ILE A 335 0.04 11.91 -5.59
N LYS A 336 -1.22 12.31 -5.46
CA LYS A 336 -2.36 11.39 -5.37
C LYS A 336 -2.71 10.75 -6.71
N GLU A 337 -2.98 9.44 -6.68
CA GLU A 337 -3.59 8.75 -7.82
C GLU A 337 -5.07 9.15 -8.02
N GLY A 338 -5.55 8.98 -9.24
CA GLY A 338 -6.90 9.29 -9.66
C GLY A 338 -7.03 10.50 -10.59
N ARG A 339 -8.27 10.92 -10.83
CA ARG A 339 -8.60 12.00 -11.77
C ARG A 339 -8.25 13.36 -11.17
N VAL A 340 -7.37 14.10 -11.85
CA VAL A 340 -6.89 15.40 -11.39
C VAL A 340 -8.01 16.45 -11.54
N LYS A 341 -8.34 17.11 -10.42
CA LYS A 341 -9.34 18.18 -10.35
C LYS A 341 -8.71 19.46 -9.81
N GLY A 342 -8.97 20.59 -10.47
CA GLY A 342 -8.48 21.90 -10.04
C GLY A 342 -7.10 22.26 -10.60
N LYS A 343 -6.79 23.56 -10.63
CA LYS A 343 -5.52 24.08 -11.15
C LYS A 343 -4.39 24.07 -10.12
N GLU A 344 -4.72 23.85 -8.86
CA GLU A 344 -3.78 23.88 -7.73
C GLU A 344 -2.89 22.63 -7.69
N ALA A 345 -3.44 21.47 -8.07
CA ALA A 345 -2.69 20.22 -8.22
C ALA A 345 -1.51 20.32 -9.20
N ALA A 346 -1.50 21.31 -10.11
CA ALA A 346 -0.38 21.56 -11.00
C ALA A 346 0.90 21.98 -10.25
N ASN A 347 0.78 22.57 -9.05
CA ASN A 347 1.94 22.96 -8.27
C ASN A 347 2.71 21.74 -7.76
N ASP A 348 1.99 20.72 -7.31
CA ASP A 348 2.56 19.47 -6.80
C ASP A 348 3.42 18.82 -7.89
N PHE A 349 2.88 18.63 -9.10
CA PHE A 349 3.68 18.09 -10.22
C PHE A 349 4.90 18.96 -10.58
N MET A 350 4.80 20.30 -10.49
CA MET A 350 5.92 21.20 -10.78
C MET A 350 7.03 21.10 -9.73
N GLU A 351 6.69 20.88 -8.46
CA GLU A 351 7.64 20.72 -7.36
C GLU A 351 8.56 19.52 -7.59
N TYR A 352 8.00 18.42 -8.10
CA TYR A 352 8.73 17.20 -8.44
C TYR A 352 9.30 17.19 -9.87
N GLY A 353 9.31 18.34 -10.55
CA GLY A 353 10.08 18.56 -11.78
C GLY A 353 9.32 18.44 -13.09
N LEU A 354 7.99 18.32 -13.09
CA LEU A 354 7.19 18.35 -14.31
C LEU A 354 7.11 19.77 -14.88
N ASP A 355 7.21 19.91 -16.21
CA ASP A 355 7.11 21.23 -16.86
C ASP A 355 5.77 21.91 -16.57
N LYS A 356 5.76 23.24 -16.46
CA LYS A 356 4.58 24.03 -16.12
C LYS A 356 3.43 23.87 -17.11
N GLU A 357 3.71 23.73 -18.41
CA GLU A 357 2.66 23.49 -19.39
C GLU A 357 2.09 22.07 -19.24
N GLU A 358 2.94 21.08 -18.97
CA GLU A 358 2.57 19.68 -18.75
C GLU A 358 1.75 19.50 -17.46
N ALA A 359 2.23 20.05 -16.35
CA ALA A 359 1.60 19.97 -15.03
C ALA A 359 0.16 20.51 -15.02
N ARG A 360 -0.11 21.57 -15.78
CA ARG A 360 -1.47 22.14 -15.91
C ARG A 360 -2.41 21.30 -16.77
N ARG A 361 -1.87 20.32 -17.49
CA ARG A 361 -2.56 19.52 -18.50
C ARG A 361 -2.69 18.05 -18.10
N VAL A 362 -2.23 17.67 -16.91
CA VAL A 362 -2.50 16.34 -16.35
C VAL A 362 -4.01 16.19 -16.15
N TRP A 363 -4.58 15.14 -16.73
CA TRP A 363 -5.99 14.79 -16.58
C TRP A 363 -6.21 13.66 -15.58
N SER A 364 -5.31 12.67 -15.54
CA SER A 364 -5.40 11.53 -14.64
C SER A 364 -4.02 10.99 -14.27
N VAL A 365 -3.91 10.49 -13.05
CA VAL A 365 -2.78 9.72 -12.53
C VAL A 365 -3.34 8.31 -12.25
N HIS A 366 -2.74 7.25 -12.81
CA HIS A 366 -3.19 5.87 -12.58
C HIS A 366 -2.03 4.90 -12.75
N ASN A 367 -1.85 3.93 -11.83
CA ASN A 367 -0.74 2.98 -11.84
C ASN A 367 0.60 3.70 -12.04
N ARG A 368 0.84 4.76 -11.24
CA ARG A 368 2.05 5.59 -11.31
C ARG A 368 2.33 6.11 -12.73
N SER A 369 1.26 6.44 -13.47
CA SER A 369 1.33 6.89 -14.85
C SER A 369 0.43 8.10 -15.07
N LEU A 370 0.86 9.02 -15.92
CA LEU A 370 0.16 10.27 -16.21
C LEU A 370 -0.51 10.24 -17.57
N PHE A 371 -1.73 10.78 -17.66
CA PHE A 371 -2.39 11.08 -18.93
C PHE A 371 -2.56 12.60 -19.09
N LEU A 372 -1.89 13.19 -20.09
CA LEU A 372 -1.85 14.63 -20.33
C LEU A 372 -2.62 15.02 -21.59
N ASN A 373 -3.35 16.13 -21.53
CA ASN A 373 -3.99 16.75 -22.69
C ASN A 373 -3.18 17.93 -23.25
N MET A 374 -2.41 17.66 -24.30
CA MET A 374 -1.60 18.66 -25.02
C MET A 374 -2.36 19.38 -26.15
N THR A 375 -3.64 19.05 -26.36
CA THR A 375 -4.46 19.63 -27.43
C THR A 375 -4.88 21.09 -27.15
N ARG A 376 -5.36 21.80 -28.17
CA ARG A 376 -5.95 23.14 -28.05
C ARG A 376 -7.17 23.27 -28.96
N GLY A 377 -8.34 23.60 -28.39
CA GLY A 377 -9.53 23.98 -29.16
C GLY A 377 -10.23 22.86 -29.93
N ILE A 378 -10.06 21.60 -29.52
CA ILE A 378 -10.74 20.47 -30.17
C ILE A 378 -12.20 20.42 -29.73
N GLN A 379 -13.10 20.62 -30.68
CA GLN A 379 -14.53 20.55 -30.44
C GLN A 379 -14.94 19.14 -29.99
N TYR A 380 -15.85 19.05 -29.02
CA TYR A 380 -16.40 17.80 -28.48
C TYR A 380 -15.42 16.94 -27.64
N LEU A 381 -14.18 17.39 -27.44
CA LEU A 381 -13.19 16.62 -26.68
C LEU A 381 -13.59 16.45 -25.20
N ASP A 382 -14.15 17.50 -24.58
CA ASP A 382 -14.61 17.46 -23.20
C ASP A 382 -15.73 16.44 -22.98
N GLU A 383 -16.54 16.17 -24.01
CA GLU A 383 -17.64 15.19 -23.93
C GLU A 383 -17.13 13.74 -23.97
N VAL A 384 -15.97 13.49 -24.58
CA VAL A 384 -15.34 12.15 -24.65
C VAL A 384 -14.22 11.98 -23.63
N LYS A 385 -13.90 13.02 -22.85
CA LYS A 385 -12.84 13.01 -21.85
C LYS A 385 -12.95 11.81 -20.90
N GLU A 386 -14.14 11.58 -20.34
CA GLU A 386 -14.34 10.49 -19.37
C GLU A 386 -14.10 9.11 -20.02
N LEU A 387 -14.47 8.93 -21.28
CA LEU A 387 -14.20 7.70 -22.04
C LEU A 387 -12.72 7.53 -22.36
N LEU A 388 -11.99 8.62 -22.61
CA LEU A 388 -10.53 8.56 -22.80
C LEU A 388 -9.82 8.14 -21.52
N LEU A 389 -10.25 8.66 -20.37
CA LEU A 389 -9.69 8.31 -19.07
C LEU A 389 -10.02 6.88 -18.68
N GLU A 390 -11.26 6.43 -18.86
CA GLU A 390 -11.64 5.03 -18.66
C GLU A 390 -10.85 4.08 -19.58
N GLY A 391 -10.64 4.47 -20.85
CA GLY A 391 -9.82 3.70 -21.79
C GLY A 391 -8.35 3.67 -21.39
N PHE A 392 -7.82 4.76 -20.84
CA PHE A 392 -6.47 4.82 -20.29
C PHE A 392 -6.31 3.91 -19.06
N GLU A 393 -7.15 4.10 -18.05
CA GLU A 393 -7.18 3.32 -16.79
C GLU A 393 -7.28 1.82 -17.09
N SER A 394 -8.27 1.40 -17.89
CA SER A 394 -8.47 -0.02 -18.24
C SER A 394 -7.38 -0.63 -19.11
N THR A 395 -6.70 0.17 -19.95
CA THR A 395 -5.61 -0.35 -20.79
C THR A 395 -4.34 -0.60 -19.98
N LEU A 396 -4.08 0.20 -18.94
CA LEU A 396 -2.91 0.00 -18.09
C LEU A 396 -3.01 -1.25 -17.20
N GLU A 397 -4.19 -1.83 -17.03
CA GLU A 397 -4.35 -3.12 -16.33
C GLU A 397 -3.79 -4.31 -17.13
N SER A 398 -3.53 -4.14 -18.44
CA SER A 398 -3.04 -5.23 -19.30
C SER A 398 -2.15 -4.69 -20.42
N GLY A 399 -0.84 -4.69 -20.15
CA GLY A 399 0.19 -4.22 -21.07
C GLY A 399 0.41 -5.11 -22.31
N PRO A 400 1.12 -4.59 -23.33
CA PRO A 400 1.27 -5.26 -24.63
C PRO A 400 2.20 -6.49 -24.63
N LEU A 401 3.07 -6.68 -23.63
CA LEU A 401 4.02 -7.80 -23.58
C LEU A 401 3.38 -9.06 -23.00
N GLY A 402 2.99 -9.04 -21.74
CA GLY A 402 2.52 -10.21 -20.98
C GLY A 402 1.11 -10.05 -20.44
N GLU A 403 0.39 -8.99 -20.80
CA GLU A 403 -0.85 -8.56 -20.15
C GLU A 403 -0.65 -8.39 -18.63
N GLU A 404 0.51 -7.86 -18.24
CA GLU A 404 0.81 -7.46 -16.86
C GLU A 404 0.46 -5.96 -16.68
N ILE A 405 0.28 -5.53 -15.44
CA ILE A 405 -0.06 -4.13 -15.13
C ILE A 405 1.08 -3.22 -15.62
N SER A 406 0.73 -2.16 -16.33
CA SER A 406 1.63 -1.16 -16.87
C SER A 406 1.77 0.02 -15.91
N MET A 407 3.00 0.50 -15.70
CA MET A 407 3.28 1.60 -14.77
C MET A 407 4.49 2.46 -15.17
N GLY A 408 4.61 3.64 -14.55
CA GLY A 408 5.73 4.56 -14.77
C GLY A 408 5.70 5.18 -16.16
N LEU A 409 4.52 5.51 -16.68
CA LEU A 409 4.32 6.00 -18.05
C LEU A 409 3.80 7.42 -18.08
N LYS A 410 4.24 8.22 -19.04
CA LYS A 410 3.66 9.54 -19.34
C LYS A 410 3.07 9.55 -20.75
N PHE A 411 1.76 9.64 -20.84
CA PHE A 411 1.01 9.73 -22.09
C PHE A 411 0.65 11.18 -22.40
N LYS A 412 0.84 11.59 -23.65
CA LYS A 412 0.49 12.92 -24.14
C LYS A 412 -0.47 12.80 -25.32
N LEU A 413 -1.68 13.33 -25.17
CA LEU A 413 -2.64 13.51 -26.27
C LEU A 413 -2.30 14.80 -27.01
N HIS A 414 -1.72 14.68 -28.20
CA HIS A 414 -1.27 15.82 -29.02
C HIS A 414 -2.39 16.40 -29.88
N ASP A 415 -3.21 15.53 -30.45
CA ASP A 415 -4.32 15.93 -31.33
C ASP A 415 -5.45 14.90 -31.28
N ALA A 416 -6.64 15.30 -31.72
CA ALA A 416 -7.80 14.43 -31.84
C ALA A 416 -8.76 14.92 -32.93
N LYS A 417 -9.32 13.98 -33.69
CA LYS A 417 -10.42 14.24 -34.63
C LYS A 417 -11.64 13.50 -34.13
N LEU A 418 -12.73 14.23 -33.91
CA LEU A 418 -14.00 13.68 -33.42
C LEU A 418 -15.11 13.90 -34.46
N HIS A 419 -16.03 12.95 -34.54
CA HIS A 419 -17.24 13.12 -35.34
C HIS A 419 -18.18 14.14 -34.67
N GLU A 420 -18.90 14.94 -35.46
CA GLU A 420 -19.83 15.95 -34.96
C GLU A 420 -20.99 15.33 -34.16
N ASP A 421 -21.60 14.28 -34.72
CA ASP A 421 -22.69 13.56 -34.06
C ASP A 421 -22.21 12.67 -32.91
N ALA A 422 -22.83 12.84 -31.73
CA ALA A 422 -22.57 12.05 -30.53
C ALA A 422 -22.71 10.52 -30.75
N VAL A 423 -23.62 10.11 -31.64
CA VAL A 423 -23.86 8.69 -31.96
C VAL A 423 -22.61 8.01 -32.53
N HIS A 424 -21.75 8.76 -33.21
CA HIS A 424 -20.52 8.23 -33.80
C HIS A 424 -19.31 8.26 -32.86
N ARG A 425 -19.46 8.76 -31.62
CA ARG A 425 -18.38 8.91 -30.62
C ARG A 425 -18.74 8.35 -29.24
N GLY A 426 -19.60 7.34 -29.20
CA GLY A 426 -19.91 6.60 -27.98
C GLY A 426 -18.78 5.66 -27.50
N PRO A 427 -18.97 4.96 -26.37
CA PRO A 427 -17.94 4.12 -25.73
C PRO A 427 -17.35 3.06 -26.67
N ALA A 428 -18.19 2.38 -27.46
CA ALA A 428 -17.76 1.37 -28.43
C ALA A 428 -16.87 1.91 -29.57
N GLN A 429 -16.76 3.24 -29.70
CA GLN A 429 -15.89 3.90 -30.67
C GLN A 429 -14.62 4.48 -30.03
N VAL A 430 -14.78 5.17 -28.90
CA VAL A 430 -13.67 5.85 -28.22
C VAL A 430 -12.74 4.88 -27.50
N LEU A 431 -13.29 3.93 -26.72
CA LEU A 431 -12.49 3.01 -25.90
C LEU A 431 -11.54 2.15 -26.74
N PRO A 432 -11.96 1.50 -27.86
CA PRO A 432 -11.02 0.73 -28.67
C PRO A 432 -9.97 1.61 -29.36
N ALA A 433 -10.33 2.84 -29.73
CA ALA A 433 -9.42 3.76 -30.41
C ALA A 433 -8.26 4.18 -29.51
N ILE A 434 -8.57 4.60 -28.28
CA ILE A 434 -7.53 5.02 -27.32
C ILE A 434 -6.72 3.82 -26.81
N ARG A 435 -7.36 2.66 -26.57
CA ARG A 435 -6.67 1.41 -26.21
C ARG A 435 -5.62 1.02 -27.25
N ASN A 436 -6.01 0.98 -28.52
CA ASN A 436 -5.08 0.65 -29.61
C ASN A 436 -3.98 1.71 -29.77
N ALA A 437 -4.28 2.99 -29.55
CA ALA A 437 -3.27 4.04 -29.54
C ALA A 437 -2.23 3.79 -28.43
N ILE A 438 -2.69 3.50 -27.21
CA ILE A 438 -1.83 3.27 -26.03
C ILE A 438 -0.93 2.07 -26.27
N LEU A 439 -1.51 0.90 -26.57
CA LEU A 439 -0.74 -0.32 -26.78
C LEU A 439 0.22 -0.18 -27.97
N GLY A 440 -0.23 0.43 -29.07
CA GLY A 440 0.61 0.69 -30.24
C GLY A 440 1.74 1.71 -29.98
N ALA A 441 1.50 2.73 -29.15
CA ALA A 441 2.55 3.66 -28.72
C ALA A 441 3.60 2.93 -27.89
N MET A 442 3.15 2.11 -26.93
CA MET A 442 4.04 1.35 -26.05
C MET A 442 4.91 0.35 -26.82
N THR A 443 4.37 -0.34 -27.83
CA THR A 443 5.17 -1.27 -28.65
C THR A 443 6.27 -0.56 -29.45
N LEU A 444 6.10 0.72 -29.79
CA LEU A 444 7.10 1.55 -30.46
C LEU A 444 8.08 2.26 -29.51
N ALA A 445 7.84 2.16 -28.20
CA ALA A 445 8.58 2.86 -27.14
C ALA A 445 9.66 2.00 -26.47
N GLU A 446 10.07 0.89 -27.09
CA GLU A 446 10.88 -0.18 -26.47
C GLU A 446 10.22 -0.69 -25.18
N PRO A 447 9.12 -1.48 -25.27
CA PRO A 447 8.44 -1.99 -24.10
C PRO A 447 9.36 -2.89 -23.28
N ALA A 448 9.27 -2.77 -21.96
CA ALA A 448 10.11 -3.47 -21.00
C ALA A 448 9.28 -4.09 -19.88
N LEU A 449 9.74 -5.23 -19.40
CA LEU A 449 9.22 -5.83 -18.18
C LEU A 449 10.01 -5.28 -17.00
N LEU A 450 9.32 -5.03 -15.90
CA LEU A 450 9.89 -4.66 -14.61
C LEU A 450 9.71 -5.84 -13.66
N GLU A 451 10.77 -6.19 -12.96
CA GLU A 451 10.75 -7.22 -11.91
C GLU A 451 10.73 -6.56 -10.51
N PRO A 452 9.96 -7.11 -9.56
CA PRO A 452 9.96 -6.60 -8.20
C PRO A 452 11.26 -6.97 -7.49
N MET A 453 11.75 -6.03 -6.70
CA MET A 453 12.98 -6.14 -5.92
C MET A 453 12.66 -6.10 -4.43
N GLN A 454 13.44 -6.83 -3.63
CA GLN A 454 13.40 -6.79 -2.18
C GLN A 454 14.70 -6.19 -1.65
N LYS A 455 14.57 -5.28 -0.67
CA LYS A 455 15.67 -4.95 0.22
C LYS A 455 15.78 -6.08 1.23
N VAL A 456 16.93 -6.75 1.26
CA VAL A 456 17.21 -7.84 2.19
C VAL A 456 18.27 -7.36 3.18
N VAL A 457 17.94 -7.40 4.46
CA VAL A 457 18.86 -7.09 5.56
C VAL A 457 19.21 -8.39 6.27
N ILE A 458 20.50 -8.67 6.43
CA ILE A 458 21.00 -9.86 7.11
C ILE A 458 21.94 -9.44 8.23
N ASP A 459 21.64 -9.85 9.45
CA ASP A 459 22.52 -9.76 10.61
C ASP A 459 23.10 -11.14 10.92
N THR A 460 24.42 -11.27 10.89
CA THR A 460 25.10 -12.57 11.04
C THR A 460 26.45 -12.40 11.72
N PRO A 461 26.98 -13.39 12.46
CA PRO A 461 28.35 -13.33 12.95
C PRO A 461 29.37 -13.17 11.81
N ASN A 462 30.48 -12.47 12.08
CA ASN A 462 31.52 -12.15 11.09
C ASN A 462 32.04 -13.39 10.34
N ASP A 463 32.12 -14.55 11.01
CA ASP A 463 32.57 -15.81 10.43
C ASP A 463 31.72 -16.28 9.22
N TYR A 464 30.44 -15.92 9.20
CA TYR A 464 29.49 -16.32 8.16
C TYR A 464 29.23 -15.22 7.12
N MET A 465 29.76 -14.00 7.32
CA MET A 465 29.57 -12.86 6.41
C MET A 465 29.85 -13.23 4.94
N GLY A 466 30.95 -13.96 4.69
CA GLY A 466 31.33 -14.39 3.34
C GLY A 466 30.43 -15.49 2.75
N ALA A 467 29.78 -16.30 3.57
CA ALA A 467 28.79 -17.28 3.12
C ALA A 467 27.47 -16.60 2.77
N CYS A 468 26.96 -15.73 3.65
CA CYS A 468 25.74 -14.95 3.44
C CYS A 468 25.84 -14.03 2.21
N THR A 469 26.98 -13.34 2.04
CA THR A 469 27.21 -12.48 0.86
C THR A 469 27.15 -13.28 -0.44
N ARG A 470 27.73 -14.49 -0.45
CA ARG A 470 27.73 -15.38 -1.62
C ARG A 470 26.33 -15.86 -1.95
N GLU A 471 25.53 -16.18 -0.94
CA GLU A 471 24.15 -16.62 -1.14
C GLU A 471 23.31 -15.54 -1.82
N ILE A 472 23.47 -14.28 -1.40
CA ILE A 472 22.84 -13.13 -2.05
C ILE A 472 23.32 -12.96 -3.49
N GLN A 473 24.63 -13.03 -3.74
CA GLN A 473 25.19 -12.88 -5.09
C GLN A 473 24.77 -13.99 -6.06
N ASN A 474 24.61 -15.23 -5.58
CA ASN A 474 24.11 -16.35 -6.38
C ASN A 474 22.68 -16.09 -6.89
N ARG A 475 21.91 -15.27 -6.17
CA ARG A 475 20.52 -14.91 -6.44
C ARG A 475 20.38 -13.57 -7.18
N ARG A 476 21.39 -13.19 -7.98
CA ARG A 476 21.49 -11.88 -8.66
C ARG A 476 21.40 -10.68 -7.70
N GLY A 477 21.65 -10.88 -6.41
CA GLY A 477 21.58 -9.83 -5.42
C GLY A 477 22.76 -8.86 -5.49
N GLN A 478 22.47 -7.57 -5.35
CA GLN A 478 23.45 -6.51 -5.26
C GLN A 478 23.60 -6.07 -3.80
N ILE A 479 24.84 -6.06 -3.30
CA ILE A 479 25.13 -5.50 -1.97
C ILE A 479 25.05 -3.97 -2.06
N VAL A 480 24.21 -3.38 -1.23
CA VAL A 480 23.99 -1.93 -1.13
C VAL A 480 24.91 -1.34 -0.08
N ASP A 481 24.94 -1.96 1.10
CA ASP A 481 25.77 -1.52 2.22
C ASP A 481 26.22 -2.72 3.07
N MET A 482 27.33 -2.54 3.78
CA MET A 482 27.86 -3.54 4.68
C MET A 482 28.46 -2.86 5.91
N GLY A 483 27.86 -3.14 7.08
CA GLY A 483 28.31 -2.67 8.38
C GLY A 483 28.89 -3.80 9.21
N GLN A 484 29.83 -3.47 10.10
CA GLN A 484 30.32 -4.37 11.13
C GLN A 484 30.19 -3.68 12.48
N GLU A 485 29.58 -4.37 13.45
CA GLU A 485 29.45 -3.92 14.82
C GLU A 485 29.87 -5.05 15.76
N GLY A 486 31.10 -4.94 16.29
CA GLY A 486 31.71 -5.99 17.09
C GLY A 486 31.90 -7.28 16.29
N ASP A 487 31.35 -8.38 16.81
CA ASP A 487 31.44 -9.72 16.21
C ASP A 487 30.32 -10.02 15.20
N MET A 488 29.44 -9.04 14.95
CA MET A 488 28.32 -9.14 14.00
C MET A 488 28.57 -8.28 12.76
N ALA A 489 28.18 -8.81 11.61
CA ALA A 489 28.10 -8.12 10.34
C ALA A 489 26.63 -7.92 9.96
N ARG A 490 26.32 -6.72 9.48
CA ARG A 490 25.03 -6.38 8.86
C ARG A 490 25.23 -6.17 7.37
N ILE A 491 24.50 -6.92 6.56
CA ILE A 491 24.56 -6.88 5.10
C ILE A 491 23.21 -6.35 4.60
N GLU A 492 23.24 -5.20 3.92
CA GLU A 492 22.06 -4.67 3.23
C GLU A 492 22.21 -4.90 1.73
N SER A 493 21.19 -5.48 1.11
CA SER A 493 21.24 -5.85 -0.30
C SER A 493 19.89 -5.65 -1.00
N LYS A 494 19.92 -5.59 -2.33
CA LYS A 494 18.75 -5.62 -3.20
C LYS A 494 18.76 -6.91 -4.00
N VAL A 495 17.67 -7.67 -3.95
CA VAL A 495 17.57 -8.97 -4.62
C VAL A 495 16.24 -9.06 -5.38
N PRO A 496 16.22 -9.57 -6.62
CA PRO A 496 14.98 -9.82 -7.32
C PRO A 496 14.12 -10.87 -6.61
N VAL A 497 12.81 -10.62 -6.47
CA VAL A 497 11.89 -11.55 -5.80
C VAL A 497 11.89 -12.93 -6.45
N ALA A 498 12.04 -12.99 -7.78
CA ALA A 498 12.12 -14.25 -8.52
C ALA A 498 13.27 -15.16 -8.08
N GLU A 499 14.33 -14.58 -7.52
CA GLU A 499 15.51 -15.27 -7.05
C GLU A 499 15.49 -15.49 -5.53
N MET A 500 14.40 -15.13 -4.83
CA MET A 500 14.30 -15.24 -3.36
C MET A 500 13.57 -16.50 -2.90
N PHE A 501 13.02 -17.30 -3.82
CA PHE A 501 12.36 -18.56 -3.47
C PHE A 501 13.33 -19.53 -2.79
N GLY A 502 12.92 -20.10 -1.66
CA GLY A 502 13.75 -21.01 -0.85
C GLY A 502 14.88 -20.34 -0.07
N PHE A 503 15.01 -19.00 -0.11
CA PHE A 503 16.10 -18.27 0.55
C PHE A 503 16.24 -18.59 2.04
N ALA A 504 15.13 -18.77 2.76
CA ALA A 504 15.12 -19.08 4.19
C ALA A 504 15.88 -20.37 4.54
N GLY A 505 15.80 -21.40 3.69
CA GLY A 505 16.50 -22.66 3.87
C GLY A 505 17.98 -22.53 3.57
N ASP A 506 18.31 -21.89 2.45
CA ASP A 506 19.69 -21.75 1.98
C ASP A 506 20.51 -20.83 2.88
N ILE A 507 19.95 -19.69 3.31
CA ILE A 507 20.64 -18.77 4.23
C ILE A 507 20.83 -19.38 5.61
N ARG A 508 19.85 -20.16 6.10
CA ARG A 508 19.97 -20.92 7.34
C ARG A 508 21.11 -21.94 7.23
N SER A 509 21.24 -22.63 6.10
CA SER A 509 22.35 -23.57 5.89
C SER A 509 23.70 -22.85 5.81
N ALA A 510 23.77 -21.71 5.10
CA ALA A 510 24.98 -20.93 4.91
C ALA A 510 25.51 -20.32 6.22
N ALA A 511 24.61 -19.90 7.11
CA ALA A 511 24.96 -19.28 8.40
C ALA A 511 24.83 -20.26 9.59
N GLU A 512 24.64 -21.56 9.35
CA GLU A 512 24.38 -22.57 10.39
C GLU A 512 23.26 -22.17 11.37
N GLY A 513 22.23 -21.49 10.88
CA GLY A 513 21.10 -21.00 11.66
C GLY A 513 21.41 -19.80 12.57
N ARG A 514 22.55 -19.14 12.40
CA ARG A 514 22.98 -17.98 13.20
C ARG A 514 22.72 -16.62 12.56
N CYS A 515 22.04 -16.58 11.41
CA CYS A 515 21.61 -15.33 10.80
C CYS A 515 20.19 -14.95 11.21
N LEU A 516 19.98 -13.66 11.42
CA LEU A 516 18.67 -13.02 11.39
C LEU A 516 18.56 -12.28 10.07
N TRP A 517 17.38 -12.31 9.45
CA TRP A 517 17.15 -11.57 8.22
C TRP A 517 15.73 -11.06 8.15
N SER A 518 15.56 -9.96 7.42
CA SER A 518 14.27 -9.36 7.12
C SER A 518 14.25 -8.85 5.68
N THR A 519 13.04 -8.61 5.17
CA THR A 519 12.85 -8.09 3.82
C THR A 519 11.84 -6.96 3.82
N GLU A 520 12.10 -5.97 2.98
CA GLU A 520 11.20 -4.89 2.64
C GLU A 520 11.10 -4.81 1.12
N ILE A 521 9.98 -4.35 0.57
CA ILE A 521 9.87 -4.15 -0.88
C ILE A 521 10.70 -2.93 -1.27
N ALA A 522 11.56 -3.10 -2.28
CA ALA A 522 12.44 -2.05 -2.82
C ALA A 522 11.91 -1.43 -4.12
N GLY A 523 10.66 -1.73 -4.49
CA GLY A 523 10.03 -1.30 -5.73
C GLY A 523 10.29 -2.26 -6.88
N PHE A 524 10.13 -1.76 -8.11
CA PHE A 524 10.34 -2.53 -9.33
C PHE A 524 11.50 -1.95 -10.12
N GLU A 525 12.32 -2.82 -10.70
CA GLU A 525 13.46 -2.41 -11.53
C GLU A 525 13.36 -3.07 -12.92
N PRO A 526 13.90 -2.44 -13.98
CA PRO A 526 13.85 -3.01 -15.32
C PRO A 526 14.55 -4.37 -15.40
N LEU A 527 13.81 -5.38 -15.84
CA LEU A 527 14.34 -6.72 -16.08
C LEU A 527 15.46 -6.65 -17.15
N PRO A 528 16.58 -7.38 -16.97
CA PRO A 528 17.64 -7.45 -17.95
C PRO A 528 17.13 -7.85 -19.34
N ARG A 529 17.61 -7.15 -20.38
CA ARG A 529 17.16 -7.34 -21.78
C ARG A 529 17.28 -8.78 -22.26
N GLU A 530 18.31 -9.48 -21.80
CA GLU A 530 18.62 -10.86 -22.17
C GLU A 530 17.58 -11.86 -21.63
N MET A 531 16.97 -11.56 -20.47
CA MET A 531 15.97 -12.42 -19.81
C MET A 531 14.54 -12.10 -20.26
N GLN A 532 14.29 -10.87 -20.73
CA GLN A 532 12.95 -10.35 -21.02
C GLN A 532 12.16 -11.25 -21.98
N ASN A 533 12.74 -11.68 -23.10
CA ASN A 533 12.01 -12.48 -24.09
C ASN A 533 11.58 -13.85 -23.55
N GLN A 534 12.42 -14.48 -22.73
CA GLN A 534 12.11 -15.76 -22.13
C GLN A 534 10.97 -15.61 -21.11
N ILE A 535 11.11 -14.67 -20.17
CA ILE A 535 10.11 -14.45 -19.11
C ILE A 535 8.76 -14.02 -19.71
N VAL A 536 8.76 -13.16 -20.74
CA VAL A 536 7.52 -12.78 -21.44
C VAL A 536 6.83 -14.01 -22.05
N ARG A 537 7.57 -14.92 -22.69
CA ARG A 537 6.99 -16.16 -23.24
C ARG A 537 6.41 -17.05 -22.15
N GLU A 538 7.11 -17.20 -21.02
CA GLU A 538 6.65 -17.99 -19.88
C GLU A 538 5.35 -17.42 -19.29
N ILE A 539 5.28 -16.10 -19.08
CA ILE A 539 4.07 -15.40 -18.62
C ILE A 539 2.91 -15.64 -19.60
N ARG A 540 3.14 -15.44 -20.90
CA ARG A 540 2.10 -15.60 -21.93
C ARG A 540 1.61 -17.04 -22.02
N GLN A 541 2.52 -18.02 -21.99
CA GLN A 541 2.16 -19.44 -21.98
C GLN A 541 1.32 -19.79 -20.76
N ARG A 542 1.69 -19.31 -19.57
CA ARG A 542 0.94 -19.50 -18.32
C ARG A 542 -0.48 -18.93 -18.41
N LYS A 543 -0.63 -17.75 -19.02
CA LYS A 543 -1.94 -17.10 -19.24
C LYS A 543 -2.73 -17.68 -20.42
N GLY A 544 -2.22 -18.69 -21.13
CA GLY A 544 -2.88 -19.27 -22.31
C GLY A 544 -2.91 -18.33 -23.53
N LEU A 545 -2.03 -17.33 -23.57
CA LEU A 545 -1.90 -16.37 -24.66
C LEU A 545 -1.02 -16.92 -25.80
N SER A 546 -1.07 -16.27 -26.97
CA SER A 546 -0.10 -16.52 -28.05
C SER A 546 1.33 -16.35 -27.51
N PRO A 547 2.29 -17.25 -27.79
CA PRO A 547 3.65 -17.18 -27.22
C PRO A 547 4.38 -15.86 -27.51
N GLU A 548 4.18 -15.30 -28.70
CA GLU A 548 4.74 -14.00 -29.06
C GLU A 548 3.73 -12.87 -28.78
N PRO A 549 4.19 -11.73 -28.23
CA PRO A 549 3.40 -10.51 -28.13
C PRO A 549 2.92 -10.03 -29.51
N PHE A 550 1.77 -9.35 -29.54
CA PHE A 550 1.27 -8.81 -30.79
C PHE A 550 2.17 -7.69 -31.31
N PRO A 551 2.50 -7.69 -32.62
CA PRO A 551 3.29 -6.63 -33.21
C PRO A 551 2.49 -5.31 -33.26
N THR A 552 3.18 -4.19 -33.43
CA THR A 552 2.53 -2.86 -33.56
C THR A 552 1.42 -2.82 -34.61
N SER A 553 1.56 -3.57 -35.71
CA SER A 553 0.56 -3.62 -36.79
C SER A 553 -0.78 -4.20 -36.35
N HIS A 554 -0.81 -5.00 -35.28
CA HIS A 554 -2.05 -5.49 -34.69
C HIS A 554 -2.90 -4.34 -34.13
N TYR A 555 -2.27 -3.33 -33.55
CA TYR A 555 -2.95 -2.22 -32.89
C TYR A 555 -3.21 -1.05 -33.83
N LEU A 556 -2.22 -0.68 -34.66
CA LEU A 556 -2.29 0.52 -35.49
C LEU A 556 -2.67 0.25 -36.96
N GLY A 557 -2.71 -1.03 -37.35
CA GLY A 557 -2.73 -1.46 -38.75
C GLY A 557 -1.34 -1.37 -39.39
N ASP A 558 -1.25 -1.67 -40.69
CA ASP A 558 -0.01 -1.47 -41.44
C ASP A 558 0.34 0.03 -41.46
N ILE A 559 1.51 0.36 -40.90
CA ILE A 559 2.05 1.74 -40.80
C ILE A 559 2.63 2.18 -42.14
#